data_AF-A0A7V1U624-F1
#
_entry.id   AF-A0A7V1U624-F1
#
_cell.length_a   1.000
_cell.length_b   1.000
_cell.length_c   1.000
_cell.angle_alpha   90.00
_cell.angle_beta   90.00
_cell.angle_gamma   90.00
#
_symmetry.space_group_name_H-M   'P 1'
#
loop_
_entity.id
_entity.type
_entity.pdbx_description
1 polymer ?
#
loop_
_entity_poly.entity_id
_entity_poly.type
_entity_poly.pdbx_seq_one_letter_code
_entity_poly.pdbx_strand_id
1 'polypeptide(L)'
;MRARRGSPPGPRRRGRIRAASRAGPSASARDATGVCYNGGVDEGDRLDLELHRRVAAGEREAFEALYRRYGAAAYGLARRVTGQEALAQEVVQDAFLALWRAPEAYDPSRGTFRSFFLSLVHHRAVDTVRREERLRRRAERASNLEPSAGEDVAEGVVDEADLAHRRKRVLEALGDLPPEQRLVLEMAYFGGATQARIAEALGIPIGTVKTRTLAAMRKLRRALEEEA
;
A
#
# COMPACT_ATOMS: atom_id res chain seq x y z
N MET A 1 35.07 22.91 -58.20
CA MET A 1 36.44 23.42 -57.95
C MET A 1 36.64 23.58 -56.44
N ARG A 2 37.47 22.68 -55.84
CA ARG A 2 38.12 22.68 -54.49
C ARG A 2 37.37 23.31 -53.29
N ALA A 3 36.80 22.54 -52.36
CA ALA A 3 37.44 21.78 -51.26
C ALA A 3 38.30 22.63 -50.29
N ARG A 4 37.77 22.88 -49.08
CA ARG A 4 38.56 22.97 -47.85
C ARG A 4 37.88 22.19 -46.73
N ARG A 5 38.60 21.16 -46.28
CA ARG A 5 38.31 20.24 -45.19
C ARG A 5 38.76 20.89 -43.88
N GLY A 6 37.92 20.90 -42.85
CA GLY A 6 38.32 21.07 -41.46
C GLY A 6 38.11 19.75 -40.73
N SER A 7 39.20 19.04 -40.43
CA SER A 7 39.21 17.79 -39.65
C SER A 7 39.13 18.07 -38.14
N PRO A 8 38.65 17.10 -37.33
CA PRO A 8 38.30 17.29 -35.92
C PRO A 8 39.52 17.16 -34.99
N PRO A 9 39.48 17.72 -33.75
CA PRO A 9 40.51 17.47 -32.76
C PRO A 9 40.35 16.07 -32.12
N GLY A 10 41.44 15.31 -32.12
CA GLY A 10 41.57 13.98 -31.51
C GLY A 10 41.68 13.99 -29.98
N PRO A 11 41.74 12.79 -29.35
CA PRO A 11 41.56 12.60 -27.92
C PRO A 11 42.84 12.87 -27.11
N ARG A 12 42.70 13.57 -25.99
CA ARG A 12 43.78 13.70 -25.00
C ARG A 12 43.77 12.49 -24.06
N ARG A 13 44.90 11.79 -24.00
CA ARG A 13 45.17 10.66 -23.09
C ARG A 13 46.30 11.02 -22.13
N ARG A 14 46.18 10.48 -20.91
CA ARG A 14 47.20 10.16 -19.88
C ARG A 14 47.43 11.15 -18.73
N GLY A 15 47.11 10.64 -17.54
CA GLY A 15 47.74 10.97 -16.27
C GLY A 15 47.39 9.88 -15.25
N ARG A 16 48.25 8.85 -15.14
CA ARG A 16 48.20 7.82 -14.10
C ARG A 16 48.49 8.47 -12.74
N ILE A 17 47.72 8.15 -11.70
CA ILE A 17 48.17 8.30 -10.31
C ILE A 17 48.04 6.94 -9.62
N ARG A 18 49.15 6.52 -9.01
CA ARG A 18 49.39 5.26 -8.30
C ARG A 18 48.90 5.36 -6.85
N ALA A 19 48.64 4.18 -6.29
CA ALA A 19 48.20 3.91 -4.93
C ALA A 19 49.21 4.23 -3.81
N ALA A 20 48.68 4.50 -2.62
CA ALA A 20 49.22 4.21 -1.28
C ALA A 20 48.00 4.12 -0.34
N SER A 21 47.60 2.97 0.22
CA SER A 21 48.23 2.11 1.23
C SER A 21 48.64 2.83 2.51
N ARG A 22 47.80 2.68 3.55
CA ARG A 22 48.10 2.64 4.99
C ARG A 22 46.80 2.19 5.70
N ALA A 23 46.69 0.91 6.05
CA ALA A 23 47.06 0.35 7.36
C ALA A 23 46.18 0.92 8.49
N GLY A 24 45.20 0.14 8.91
CA GLY A 24 44.22 0.49 9.96
C GLY A 24 44.69 0.17 11.38
N PRO A 25 43.82 0.36 12.39
CA PRO A 25 43.99 -0.24 13.69
C PRO A 25 43.03 -1.42 13.91
N SER A 26 43.67 -2.57 14.13
CA SER A 26 43.36 -3.62 15.10
C SER A 26 41.90 -3.84 15.54
N ALA A 27 41.43 -5.03 15.19
CA ALA A 27 40.38 -5.75 15.88
C ALA A 27 40.71 -5.97 17.37
N SER A 28 39.71 -5.79 18.22
CA SER A 28 39.58 -6.61 19.43
C SER A 28 38.10 -6.90 19.68
N ALA A 29 37.78 -8.18 19.58
CA ALA A 29 36.82 -8.92 20.39
C ALA A 29 35.48 -8.21 20.70
N ARG A 30 34.44 -8.57 19.95
CA ARG A 30 33.15 -8.89 20.58
C ARG A 30 32.64 -10.20 20.03
N ASP A 31 32.45 -11.08 20.99
CA ASP A 31 32.05 -12.45 20.89
C ASP A 31 30.78 -12.66 20.08
N ALA A 32 30.74 -13.85 19.50
CA ALA A 32 29.56 -14.48 19.00
C ALA A 32 28.48 -14.56 20.09
N THR A 33 27.35 -13.91 19.83
CA THR A 33 26.04 -14.44 20.22
C THR A 33 25.07 -14.09 19.12
N GLY A 34 24.59 -15.13 18.43
CA GLY A 34 23.52 -15.02 17.46
C GLY A 34 22.33 -14.31 18.09
N VAL A 35 21.93 -13.20 17.47
CA VAL A 35 20.62 -12.62 17.73
C VAL A 35 19.65 -13.42 16.88
N CYS A 36 19.15 -14.49 17.49
CA CYS A 36 17.96 -15.19 17.08
C CYS A 36 16.84 -14.13 16.99
N TYR A 37 16.36 -13.87 15.78
CA TYR A 37 15.10 -13.16 15.60
C TYR A 37 14.00 -14.05 16.19
N ASN A 38 13.77 -13.96 17.50
CA ASN A 38 12.56 -14.49 18.14
C ASN A 38 11.39 -13.58 17.80
N GLY A 39 11.17 -13.36 16.51
CA GLY A 39 9.88 -12.98 15.97
C GLY A 39 9.01 -14.21 16.10
N GLY A 40 8.22 -14.27 17.17
CA GLY A 40 7.03 -15.10 17.17
C GLY A 40 6.16 -14.61 16.03
N VAL A 41 6.33 -15.19 14.84
CA VAL A 41 5.41 -15.00 13.73
C VAL A 41 4.04 -15.35 14.29
N ASP A 42 3.16 -14.35 14.33
CA ASP A 42 1.76 -14.46 14.76
C ASP A 42 1.20 -15.76 14.16
N GLU A 43 0.59 -16.62 14.99
CA GLU A 43 0.10 -17.93 14.53
C GLU A 43 -0.89 -17.75 13.36
N GLY A 44 -1.61 -16.63 13.37
CA GLY A 44 -2.44 -16.18 12.26
C GLY A 44 -1.66 -15.89 10.98
N ASP A 45 -0.51 -15.21 11.06
CA ASP A 45 0.31 -14.88 9.89
C ASP A 45 0.94 -16.14 9.26
N ARG A 46 1.34 -17.13 10.08
CA ARG A 46 1.85 -18.41 9.56
C ARG A 46 0.75 -19.21 8.85
N LEU A 47 -0.44 -19.26 9.46
CA LEU A 47 -1.60 -19.92 8.87
C LEU A 47 -1.97 -19.28 7.53
N ASP A 48 -2.00 -17.95 7.47
CA ASP A 48 -2.35 -17.23 6.25
C ASP A 48 -1.31 -17.43 5.14
N LEU A 49 -0.02 -17.49 5.49
CA LEU A 49 1.04 -17.84 4.56
C LEU A 49 0.89 -19.27 4.01
N GLU A 50 0.54 -20.23 4.87
CA GLU A 50 0.34 -21.61 4.45
C GLU A 50 -0.89 -21.76 3.54
N LEU A 51 -2.01 -21.14 3.91
CA LEU A 51 -3.20 -21.10 3.07
C LEU A 51 -2.89 -20.47 1.71
N HIS A 52 -2.11 -19.38 1.68
CA HIS A 52 -1.69 -18.76 0.43
C HIS A 52 -0.88 -19.72 -0.46
N ARG A 53 0.10 -20.45 0.11
CA ARG A 53 0.90 -21.42 -0.66
C ARG A 53 0.03 -22.51 -1.29
N ARG A 54 -0.95 -23.00 -0.54
CA ARG A 54 -1.91 -24.00 -1.02
C ARG A 54 -2.83 -23.44 -2.12
N VAL A 55 -3.24 -22.18 -2.01
CA VAL A 55 -3.93 -21.47 -3.12
C VAL A 55 -3.04 -21.37 -4.36
N ALA A 56 -1.75 -21.07 -4.20
CA ALA A 56 -0.81 -21.05 -5.31
C ALA A 56 -0.63 -22.43 -5.98
N ALA A 57 -0.86 -23.51 -5.23
CA ALA A 57 -0.89 -24.88 -5.74
C ALA A 57 -2.26 -25.28 -6.36
N GLY A 58 -3.25 -24.38 -6.35
CA GLY A 58 -4.59 -24.61 -6.91
C GLY A 58 -5.55 -25.34 -5.97
N GLU A 59 -5.26 -25.41 -4.67
CA GLU A 59 -6.17 -26.04 -3.70
C GLU A 59 -7.36 -25.14 -3.38
N ARG A 60 -8.56 -25.63 -3.68
CA ARG A 60 -9.81 -24.87 -3.51
C ARG A 60 -10.18 -24.67 -2.05
N GLU A 61 -9.93 -25.65 -1.19
CA GLU A 61 -10.26 -25.58 0.23
C GLU A 61 -9.46 -24.47 0.94
N ALA A 62 -8.21 -24.26 0.51
CA ALA A 62 -7.37 -23.19 1.02
C ALA A 62 -7.89 -21.81 0.62
N PHE A 63 -8.40 -21.69 -0.62
CA PHE A 63 -9.04 -20.47 -1.09
C PHE A 63 -10.32 -20.15 -0.32
N GLU A 64 -11.17 -21.16 -0.08
CA GLU A 64 -12.39 -21.00 0.73
C GLU A 64 -12.07 -20.63 2.19
N ALA A 65 -10.97 -21.12 2.75
CA ALA A 65 -10.50 -20.73 4.08
C ALA A 65 -10.04 -19.25 4.12
N LEU A 66 -9.28 -18.79 3.12
CA LEU A 66 -8.91 -17.37 3.00
C LEU A 66 -10.15 -16.49 2.78
N TYR A 67 -11.10 -16.93 1.96
CA TYR A 67 -12.35 -16.21 1.74
C TYR A 67 -13.15 -16.05 3.04
N ARG A 68 -13.28 -17.11 3.85
CA ARG A 68 -13.95 -17.04 5.15
C ARG A 68 -13.24 -16.08 6.13
N ARG A 69 -11.90 -16.07 6.16
CA ARG A 69 -11.13 -15.15 7.03
C ARG A 69 -11.19 -13.69 6.59
N TYR A 70 -11.14 -13.43 5.28
CA TYR A 70 -10.91 -12.08 4.76
C TYR A 70 -12.11 -11.44 4.05
N GLY A 71 -13.14 -12.22 3.70
CA GLY A 71 -14.29 -11.75 2.92
C GLY A 71 -15.02 -10.59 3.58
N ALA A 72 -15.34 -10.70 4.88
CA ALA A 72 -16.04 -9.64 5.61
C ALA A 72 -15.20 -8.35 5.71
N ALA A 73 -13.91 -8.47 6.04
CA ALA A 73 -13.01 -7.32 6.13
C ALA A 73 -12.79 -6.64 4.77
N ALA A 74 -12.62 -7.43 3.71
CA ALA A 74 -12.51 -6.94 2.35
C ALA A 74 -13.78 -6.22 1.90
N TYR A 75 -14.95 -6.79 2.18
CA TYR A 75 -16.24 -6.17 1.88
C TYR A 75 -16.44 -4.85 2.63
N GLY A 76 -16.18 -4.82 3.94
CA GLY A 76 -16.29 -3.59 4.73
C GLY A 76 -15.32 -2.50 4.29
N LEU A 77 -14.12 -2.86 3.82
CA LEU A 77 -13.19 -1.92 3.20
C LEU A 77 -13.70 -1.42 1.84
N ALA A 78 -14.15 -2.32 0.97
CA ALA A 78 -14.67 -1.98 -0.34
C ALA A 78 -15.91 -1.08 -0.24
N ARG A 79 -16.86 -1.38 0.66
CA ARG A 79 -18.07 -0.57 0.92
C ARG A 79 -17.74 0.86 1.33
N ARG A 80 -16.76 1.05 2.23
CA ARG A 80 -16.32 2.39 2.66
C ARG A 80 -15.73 3.20 1.51
N VAL A 81 -15.03 2.55 0.57
CA VAL A 81 -14.43 3.23 -0.57
C VAL A 81 -15.44 3.49 -1.68
N THR A 82 -16.28 2.51 -2.03
CA THR A 82 -17.20 2.61 -3.17
C THR A 82 -18.48 3.35 -2.83
N GLY A 83 -18.91 3.37 -1.58
CA GLY A 83 -20.22 3.88 -1.15
C GLY A 83 -21.42 3.06 -1.66
N GLN A 84 -21.21 2.07 -2.54
CA GLN A 84 -22.27 1.28 -3.18
C GLN A 84 -22.07 -0.22 -2.97
N GLU A 85 -23.15 -0.95 -2.66
CA GLU A 85 -23.11 -2.38 -2.36
C GLU A 85 -22.66 -3.21 -3.55
N ALA A 86 -23.30 -3.01 -4.71
CA ALA A 86 -22.98 -3.75 -5.94
C ALA A 86 -21.50 -3.61 -6.33
N LEU A 87 -20.97 -2.38 -6.29
CA LEU A 87 -19.56 -2.12 -6.59
C LEU A 87 -18.62 -2.75 -5.56
N ALA A 88 -19.01 -2.76 -4.27
CA ALA A 88 -18.18 -3.40 -3.24
C ALA A 88 -18.10 -4.92 -3.45
N GLN A 89 -19.21 -5.56 -3.81
CA GLN A 89 -19.23 -6.99 -4.13
C GLN A 89 -18.39 -7.31 -5.37
N GLU A 90 -18.44 -6.48 -6.43
CA GLU A 90 -17.57 -6.60 -7.62
C GLU A 90 -16.10 -6.53 -7.21
N VAL A 91 -15.72 -5.54 -6.39
CA VAL A 91 -14.34 -5.35 -5.93
C VAL A 91 -13.82 -6.55 -5.14
N VAL A 92 -14.62 -7.10 -4.21
CA VAL A 92 -14.22 -8.26 -3.41
C VAL A 92 -14.01 -9.47 -4.32
N GLN A 93 -14.95 -9.73 -5.24
CA GLN A 93 -14.83 -10.81 -6.21
C GLN A 93 -13.57 -10.65 -7.06
N ASP A 94 -13.32 -9.47 -7.62
CA ASP A 94 -12.13 -9.19 -8.43
C ASP A 94 -10.83 -9.34 -7.64
N ALA A 95 -10.80 -8.96 -6.36
CA ALA A 95 -9.64 -9.11 -5.51
C ALA A 95 -9.30 -10.59 -5.26
N PHE A 96 -10.30 -11.40 -4.94
CA PHE A 96 -10.13 -12.85 -4.77
C PHE A 96 -9.80 -13.56 -6.08
N LEU A 97 -10.43 -13.18 -7.20
CA LEU A 97 -10.08 -13.72 -8.51
C LEU A 97 -8.65 -13.37 -8.92
N ALA A 98 -8.18 -12.17 -8.60
CA ALA A 98 -6.79 -11.80 -8.86
C ALA A 98 -5.80 -12.60 -8.02
N LEU A 99 -6.15 -12.86 -6.75
CA LEU A 99 -5.37 -13.73 -5.88
C LEU A 99 -5.27 -15.15 -6.46
N TRP A 100 -6.36 -15.68 -7.02
CA TRP A 100 -6.37 -17.00 -7.67
C TRP A 100 -5.57 -17.04 -8.97
N ARG A 101 -5.66 -15.98 -9.79
CA ARG A 101 -5.02 -15.93 -11.12
C ARG A 101 -3.53 -15.60 -11.08
N ALA A 102 -3.08 -14.86 -10.08
CA ALA A 102 -1.70 -14.41 -9.92
C ALA A 102 -1.26 -14.51 -8.45
N PRO A 103 -1.23 -15.71 -7.85
CA PRO A 103 -0.83 -15.91 -6.46
C PRO A 103 0.61 -15.44 -6.18
N GLU A 104 1.50 -15.45 -7.18
CA GLU A 104 2.87 -14.95 -7.08
C GLU A 104 2.98 -13.44 -6.82
N ALA A 105 1.88 -12.69 -6.91
CA ALA A 105 1.86 -11.27 -6.58
C ALA A 105 2.11 -10.98 -5.09
N TYR A 106 1.88 -11.96 -4.20
CA TYR A 106 2.19 -11.83 -2.78
C TYR A 106 3.63 -12.29 -2.49
N ASP A 107 4.40 -11.38 -1.89
CA ASP A 107 5.75 -11.64 -1.42
C ASP A 107 5.79 -11.54 0.12
N PRO A 108 5.98 -12.66 0.85
CA PRO A 108 6.06 -12.68 2.31
C PRO A 108 7.19 -11.83 2.89
N SER A 109 8.24 -11.52 2.10
CA SER A 109 9.33 -10.66 2.55
C SER A 109 8.95 -9.18 2.64
N ARG A 110 7.83 -8.79 2.00
CA ARG A 110 7.37 -7.39 1.90
C ARG A 110 6.28 -7.03 2.91
N GLY A 111 5.76 -8.01 3.66
CA GLY A 111 4.74 -7.81 4.70
C GLY A 111 3.80 -9.00 4.83
N THR A 112 2.81 -8.86 5.72
CA THR A 112 1.82 -9.92 6.00
C THR A 112 0.81 -10.04 4.86
N PHE A 113 0.23 -11.24 4.72
CA PHE A 113 -0.81 -11.52 3.72
C PHE A 113 -2.01 -10.59 3.91
N ARG A 114 -2.43 -10.37 5.16
CA ARG A 114 -3.49 -9.41 5.51
C ARG A 114 -3.24 -8.03 4.92
N SER A 115 -2.05 -7.48 5.15
CA SER A 115 -1.69 -6.13 4.67
C SER A 115 -1.69 -6.06 3.14
N PHE A 116 -1.11 -7.07 2.50
CA PHE A 116 -1.11 -7.20 1.05
C PHE A 116 -2.54 -7.26 0.48
N PHE A 117 -3.36 -8.18 0.99
CA PHE A 117 -4.69 -8.44 0.46
C PHE A 117 -5.64 -7.25 0.67
N LEU A 118 -5.63 -6.62 1.84
CA LEU A 118 -6.46 -5.43 2.07
C LEU A 118 -6.00 -4.23 1.23
N SER A 119 -4.69 -4.11 0.96
CA SER A 119 -4.17 -3.09 0.03
C SER A 119 -4.65 -3.35 -1.40
N LEU A 120 -4.65 -4.61 -1.83
CA LEU A 120 -5.17 -5.03 -3.14
C LEU A 120 -6.66 -4.69 -3.29
N VAL A 121 -7.47 -4.97 -2.27
CA VAL A 121 -8.89 -4.61 -2.22
C VAL A 121 -9.08 -3.10 -2.31
N HIS A 122 -8.32 -2.32 -1.53
CA HIS A 122 -8.41 -0.86 -1.56
C HIS A 122 -8.08 -0.29 -2.94
N HIS A 123 -6.98 -0.74 -3.57
CA HIS A 123 -6.60 -0.29 -4.90
C HIS A 123 -7.70 -0.57 -5.93
N ARG A 124 -8.27 -1.77 -5.91
CA ARG A 124 -9.41 -2.11 -6.78
C ARG A 124 -10.63 -1.24 -6.52
N ALA A 125 -10.97 -1.01 -5.25
CA ALA A 125 -12.09 -0.14 -4.91
C ALA A 125 -11.90 1.28 -5.46
N VAL A 126 -10.71 1.86 -5.28
CA VAL A 126 -10.37 3.19 -5.81
C VAL A 126 -10.43 3.21 -7.35
N ASP A 127 -9.94 2.17 -8.02
CA ASP A 127 -9.97 2.09 -9.47
C ASP A 127 -11.41 1.93 -10.02
N THR A 128 -12.26 1.16 -9.34
CA THR A 128 -13.70 1.06 -9.62
C THR A 128 -14.38 2.42 -9.46
N VAL A 129 -14.16 3.13 -8.34
CA VAL A 129 -14.72 4.48 -8.13
C VAL A 129 -14.26 5.44 -9.24
N ARG A 130 -12.99 5.41 -9.62
CA ARG A 130 -12.46 6.22 -10.73
C ARG A 130 -13.10 5.85 -12.07
N ARG A 131 -13.40 4.57 -12.31
CA ARG A 131 -14.10 4.12 -13.52
C ARG A 131 -15.50 4.69 -13.55
N GLU A 132 -16.25 4.57 -12.46
CA GLU A 132 -17.61 5.09 -12.34
C GLU A 132 -17.67 6.61 -12.45
N GLU A 133 -16.76 7.35 -11.80
CA GLU A 133 -16.65 8.80 -11.96
C GLU A 133 -16.42 9.21 -13.42
N ARG A 134 -15.58 8.47 -14.17
CA ARG A 134 -15.35 8.76 -15.60
C ARG A 134 -16.59 8.48 -16.45
N LEU A 135 -17.30 7.38 -16.17
CA LEU A 135 -18.54 7.04 -16.87
C LEU A 135 -19.61 8.09 -16.60
N ARG A 136 -19.77 8.46 -15.33
CA ARG A 136 -20.67 9.50 -14.87
C ARG A 136 -20.35 10.85 -15.49
N ARG A 137 -19.11 11.33 -15.49
CA ARG A 137 -18.74 12.59 -16.16
C ARG A 137 -19.00 12.58 -17.67
N ARG A 138 -18.88 11.42 -18.33
CA ARG A 138 -19.26 11.28 -19.75
C ARG A 138 -20.77 11.33 -19.94
N ALA A 139 -21.52 10.69 -19.06
CA ALA A 139 -22.98 10.74 -19.04
C ALA A 139 -23.50 12.14 -18.69
N GLU A 140 -22.91 12.84 -17.73
CA GLU A 140 -23.25 14.21 -17.33
C GLU A 140 -23.00 15.22 -18.46
N ARG A 141 -21.90 15.06 -19.20
CA ARG A 141 -21.65 15.82 -20.43
C ARG A 141 -22.70 15.54 -21.52
N ALA A 142 -23.41 14.42 -21.43
CA ALA A 142 -24.50 14.06 -22.33
C ALA A 142 -25.91 14.34 -21.75
N SER A 143 -26.06 14.44 -20.43
CA SER A 143 -27.32 14.66 -19.71
C SER A 143 -27.04 15.32 -18.35
N ASN A 144 -27.41 16.60 -18.17
CA ASN A 144 -27.21 17.37 -16.95
C ASN A 144 -27.88 16.74 -15.69
N LEU A 145 -27.23 15.85 -14.93
CA LEU A 145 -27.75 15.34 -13.65
C LEU A 145 -26.66 15.14 -12.57
N GLU A 146 -26.95 15.60 -11.36
CA GLU A 146 -26.04 15.63 -10.19
C GLU A 146 -25.93 14.31 -9.39
N PRO A 147 -24.86 14.13 -8.56
CA PRO A 147 -24.65 12.95 -7.71
C PRO A 147 -25.32 13.00 -6.36
N SER A 148 -25.96 11.89 -5.98
CA SER A 148 -26.27 11.55 -4.59
C SER A 148 -25.09 10.84 -3.91
N ALA A 149 -24.80 11.22 -2.67
CA ALA A 149 -23.82 10.62 -1.78
C ALA A 149 -24.54 9.71 -0.76
N GLY A 150 -24.00 8.52 -0.52
CA GLY A 150 -24.53 7.56 0.46
C GLY A 150 -23.54 7.35 1.61
N GLU A 151 -24.06 7.43 2.84
CA GLU A 151 -23.37 7.22 4.12
C GLU A 151 -23.55 5.78 4.69
N ASP A 152 -22.60 5.47 5.58
CA ASP A 152 -22.53 4.51 6.71
C ASP A 152 -22.28 2.98 6.58
N VAL A 153 -20.98 2.67 6.80
CA VAL A 153 -20.23 1.68 7.62
C VAL A 153 -20.92 0.42 8.18
N ALA A 154 -20.29 -0.73 7.91
CA ALA A 154 -20.37 -1.95 8.72
C ALA A 154 -18.96 -2.36 9.22
N GLU A 155 -18.85 -2.65 10.51
CA GLU A 155 -17.63 -3.02 11.23
C GLU A 155 -17.33 -4.52 11.07
N GLY A 156 -16.08 -4.87 10.73
CA GLY A 156 -15.64 -6.25 10.51
C GLY A 156 -14.89 -6.80 11.72
N VAL A 157 -15.32 -7.96 12.19
CA VAL A 157 -14.73 -8.74 13.30
C VAL A 157 -13.26 -9.03 13.05
N VAL A 158 -12.42 -8.77 14.04
CA VAL A 158 -11.00 -9.13 14.04
C VAL A 158 -10.59 -9.48 15.47
N ASP A 159 -9.79 -10.54 15.58
CA ASP A 159 -9.28 -11.17 16.80
C ASP A 159 -8.79 -10.17 17.87
N GLU A 160 -9.31 -10.28 19.09
CA GLU A 160 -9.70 -9.10 19.89
C GLU A 160 -8.59 -8.56 20.81
N ALA A 161 -7.60 -9.39 21.17
CA ALA A 161 -6.58 -9.03 22.15
C ALA A 161 -5.35 -8.32 21.54
N ASP A 162 -4.72 -8.91 20.52
CA ASP A 162 -3.54 -8.34 19.87
C ASP A 162 -3.88 -7.16 18.94
N LEU A 163 -5.08 -7.20 18.36
CA LEU A 163 -5.57 -6.11 17.54
C LEU A 163 -5.88 -4.86 18.37
N ALA A 164 -6.41 -4.99 19.58
CA ALA A 164 -6.71 -3.82 20.42
C ALA A 164 -5.43 -3.02 20.73
N HIS A 165 -4.32 -3.72 21.00
CA HIS A 165 -3.02 -3.08 21.22
C HIS A 165 -2.46 -2.44 19.95
N ARG A 166 -2.47 -3.15 18.80
CA ARG A 166 -2.06 -2.59 17.50
C ARG A 166 -2.95 -1.40 17.08
N ARG A 167 -4.26 -1.46 17.33
CA ARG A 167 -5.23 -0.39 17.04
C ARG A 167 -4.95 0.84 17.90
N LYS A 168 -4.69 0.66 19.19
CA LYS A 168 -4.30 1.76 20.09
C LYS A 168 -3.03 2.47 19.59
N ARG A 169 -1.99 1.72 19.25
CA ARG A 169 -0.73 2.28 18.70
C ARG A 169 -0.94 3.05 17.41
N VAL A 170 -1.76 2.51 16.49
CA VAL A 170 -2.10 3.21 15.24
C VAL A 170 -2.89 4.50 15.51
N LEU A 171 -3.83 4.48 16.47
CA LEU A 171 -4.61 5.67 16.83
C LEU A 171 -3.74 6.75 17.49
N GLU A 172 -2.78 6.37 18.34
CA GLU A 172 -1.80 7.29 18.94
C GLU A 172 -0.90 7.91 17.86
N ALA A 173 -0.31 7.09 16.98
CA ALA A 173 0.50 7.58 15.88
C ALA A 173 -0.27 8.48 14.89
N LEU A 174 -1.57 8.22 14.68
CA LEU A 174 -2.46 9.10 13.91
C LEU A 174 -2.71 10.43 14.63
N GLY A 175 -2.79 10.42 15.96
CA GLY A 175 -2.90 11.62 16.80
C GLY A 175 -1.70 12.57 16.67
N ASP A 176 -0.51 12.02 16.48
CA ASP A 176 0.74 12.78 16.35
C ASP A 176 1.01 13.34 14.95
N LEU A 177 0.16 13.02 13.97
CA LEU A 177 0.26 13.60 12.65
C LEU A 177 -0.17 15.07 12.64
N PRO A 178 0.50 15.94 11.86
CA PRO A 178 -0.01 17.26 11.56
C PRO A 178 -1.47 17.18 11.04
N PRO A 179 -2.37 18.09 11.46
CA PRO A 179 -3.81 18.00 11.14
C PRO A 179 -4.08 17.84 9.65
N GLU A 180 -3.31 18.52 8.80
CA GLU A 180 -3.44 18.47 7.34
C GLU A 180 -3.03 17.12 6.73
N GLN A 181 -2.08 16.44 7.36
CA GLN A 181 -1.62 15.11 6.96
C GLN A 181 -2.61 14.04 7.42
N ARG A 182 -3.11 14.18 8.66
CA ARG A 182 -4.15 13.33 9.22
C ARG A 182 -5.44 13.43 8.40
N LEU A 183 -5.90 14.63 8.10
CA LEU A 183 -7.12 14.87 7.32
C LEU A 183 -7.07 14.20 5.94
N VAL A 184 -5.95 14.30 5.22
CA VAL A 184 -5.79 13.64 3.92
C VAL A 184 -5.83 12.12 4.05
N LEU A 185 -5.23 11.55 5.10
CA LEU A 185 -5.33 10.11 5.36
C LEU A 185 -6.75 9.70 5.75
N GLU A 186 -7.42 10.49 6.58
CA GLU A 186 -8.80 10.20 7.01
C GLU A 186 -9.74 10.19 5.82
N MET A 187 -9.67 11.21 4.96
CA MET A 187 -10.48 11.26 3.75
C MET A 187 -10.16 10.10 2.80
N ALA A 188 -8.89 9.72 2.66
CA ALA A 188 -8.49 8.63 1.76
C ALA A 188 -8.88 7.24 2.27
N TYR A 189 -8.63 6.96 3.55
CA TYR A 189 -8.77 5.62 4.14
C TYR A 189 -10.10 5.40 4.85
N PHE A 190 -10.65 6.41 5.54
CA PHE A 190 -11.94 6.31 6.22
C PHE A 190 -13.08 6.83 5.35
N GLY A 191 -12.86 7.94 4.64
CA GLY A 191 -13.84 8.55 3.73
C GLY A 191 -13.86 7.98 2.31
N GLY A 192 -12.93 7.07 1.97
CA GLY A 192 -12.88 6.44 0.65
C GLY A 192 -12.57 7.38 -0.52
N ALA A 193 -12.21 8.63 -0.24
CA ALA A 193 -12.07 9.65 -1.25
C ALA A 193 -10.83 9.42 -2.10
N THR A 194 -10.99 9.54 -3.42
CA THR A 194 -9.85 9.50 -4.33
C THR A 194 -8.96 10.73 -4.11
N GLN A 195 -7.66 10.64 -4.42
CA GLN A 195 -6.73 11.77 -4.36
C GLN A 195 -7.24 13.01 -5.13
N ALA A 196 -8.02 12.80 -6.20
CA ALA A 196 -8.64 13.88 -6.97
C ALA A 196 -9.82 14.51 -6.21
N ARG A 197 -10.70 13.69 -5.60
CA ARG A 197 -11.80 14.18 -4.76
C ARG A 197 -11.30 14.92 -3.52
N ILE A 198 -10.19 14.46 -2.91
CA ILE A 198 -9.56 15.15 -1.78
C ILE A 198 -9.00 16.51 -2.23
N ALA A 199 -8.36 16.57 -3.40
CA ALA A 199 -7.86 17.82 -3.96
C ALA A 199 -8.99 18.83 -4.20
N GLU A 200 -10.11 18.37 -4.77
CA GLU A 200 -11.31 19.17 -5.01
C GLU A 200 -11.95 19.65 -3.71
N ALA A 201 -12.21 18.74 -2.77
CA ALA A 201 -12.85 19.04 -1.49
C ALA A 201 -12.03 19.99 -0.61
N LEU A 202 -10.69 19.89 -0.64
CA LEU A 202 -9.80 20.76 0.14
C LEU A 202 -9.33 22.01 -0.63
N GLY A 203 -9.68 22.15 -1.91
CA GLY A 203 -9.21 23.25 -2.76
C GLY A 203 -7.69 23.30 -2.94
N ILE A 204 -6.99 22.15 -2.85
CA ILE A 204 -5.52 22.06 -2.96
C ILE A 204 -5.08 21.27 -4.20
N PRO A 205 -3.87 21.52 -4.75
CA PRO A 205 -3.37 20.75 -5.87
C PRO A 205 -3.23 19.24 -5.55
N ILE A 206 -3.51 18.37 -6.54
CA ILE A 206 -3.34 16.91 -6.38
C ILE A 206 -1.90 16.51 -5.99
N GLY A 207 -0.90 17.28 -6.41
CA GLY A 207 0.50 17.11 -5.99
C GLY A 207 0.68 17.31 -4.48
N THR A 208 -0.05 18.26 -3.89
CA THR A 208 -0.05 18.51 -2.45
C THR A 208 -0.72 17.37 -1.69
N VAL A 209 -1.84 16.84 -2.19
CA VAL A 209 -2.50 15.65 -1.60
C VAL A 209 -1.54 14.46 -1.57
N LYS A 210 -0.86 14.18 -2.69
CA LYS A 210 0.13 13.08 -2.77
C LYS A 210 1.28 13.28 -1.79
N THR A 211 1.82 14.49 -1.73
CA THR A 211 2.96 14.82 -0.86
C THR A 211 2.58 14.70 0.62
N ARG A 212 1.39 15.20 1.00
CA ARG A 212 0.85 15.07 2.36
C ARG A 212 0.58 13.61 2.73
N THR A 213 -0.01 12.83 1.82
CA THR A 213 -0.25 11.39 2.01
C THR A 213 1.07 10.64 2.25
N LEU A 214 2.08 10.88 1.40
CA LEU A 214 3.38 10.22 1.51
C LEU A 214 4.11 10.61 2.80
N ALA A 215 4.06 11.89 3.19
CA ALA A 215 4.65 12.37 4.43
C ALA A 215 3.97 11.72 5.65
N ALA A 216 2.64 11.67 5.65
CA ALA A 216 1.86 11.03 6.70
C ALA A 216 2.21 9.54 6.85
N MET A 217 2.22 8.79 5.74
CA MET A 217 2.57 7.36 5.74
C MET A 217 3.99 7.10 6.21
N ARG A 218 4.96 7.94 5.83
CA ARG A 218 6.35 7.84 6.31
C ARG A 218 6.45 8.10 7.81
N LYS A 219 5.71 9.08 8.33
CA LYS A 219 5.71 9.41 9.75
C LYS A 219 5.05 8.29 10.57
N LEU A 220 3.91 7.77 10.12
CA LEU A 220 3.27 6.60 10.73
C LEU A 220 4.20 5.39 10.74
N ARG A 221 4.88 5.11 9.62
CA ARG A 221 5.85 4.00 9.55
C ARG A 221 6.95 4.14 10.59
N ARG A 222 7.57 5.32 10.71
CA ARG A 222 8.62 5.58 11.71
C ARG A 222 8.11 5.44 13.14
N ALA A 223 6.98 6.06 13.47
CA ALA A 223 6.39 5.97 14.81
C ALA A 223 6.10 4.50 15.22
N LEU A 224 5.61 3.70 14.27
CA LEU A 224 5.33 2.29 14.51
C LEU A 224 6.58 1.39 14.50
N GLU A 225 7.70 1.84 13.91
CA GLU A 225 9.00 1.16 13.88
C GLU A 225 9.90 1.53 15.07
N GLU A 226 9.86 2.77 15.57
CA GLU A 226 10.73 3.28 16.65
C GLU A 226 10.29 2.82 18.06
N GLU A 227 9.03 2.39 18.20
CA GLU A 227 8.45 1.88 19.45
C GLU A 227 8.32 0.34 19.49
N ALA A 228 8.97 -0.36 18.54
CA ALA A 228 9.00 -1.82 18.42
C ALA A 228 10.37 -2.39 18.82
#